data_AF-A0A251WF39-F1
#
_entry.id   AF-A0A251WF39-F1
#
_cell.length_a   1.000
_cell.length_b   1.000
_cell.length_c   1.000
_cell.angle_alpha   90.00
_cell.angle_beta   90.00
_cell.angle_gamma   90.00
#
_symmetry.space_group_name_H-M   'P 1'
#
loop_
_entity.id
_entity.type
_entity.pdbx_description
1 polymer ?
#
loop_
_entity_poly.entity_id
_entity_poly.type
_entity_poly.pdbx_seq_one_letter_code
_entity_poly.pdbx_strand_id
1 'polypeptide(L)'
;MTAFLSMPRSVYVQQGNLLDALLFLSRTLARMKIHHVVTGGAALALYGYSQRIQMIDLLVTSRGLERIQEILLNQRLTLVDADSNLFWDIRTGYSIKLHLAEEFSNYPHLSLDEMGVVTLDEIPTLPLELLLKQRVKPKVCSPTAA
;
A
#
# COMPACT_ATOMS: atom_id res chain seq x y z
N MET A 1 -21.24 6.38 27.58
CA MET A 1 -20.82 7.60 26.87
C MET A 1 -19.34 7.44 26.51
N THR A 2 -19.07 6.84 25.35
CA THR A 2 -17.71 6.63 24.85
C THR A 2 -17.25 7.92 24.19
N ALA A 3 -16.16 8.49 24.69
CA ALA A 3 -15.57 9.70 24.13
C ALA A 3 -15.13 9.42 22.69
N PHE A 4 -15.87 9.94 21.71
CA PHE A 4 -15.36 10.17 20.37
C PHE A 4 -14.23 11.19 20.50
N LEU A 5 -12.99 10.71 20.64
CA LEU A 5 -11.80 11.53 20.48
C LEU A 5 -11.89 12.17 19.10
N SER A 6 -12.20 13.46 19.06
CA SER A 6 -12.24 14.26 17.85
C SER A 6 -10.86 14.15 17.19
N MET A 7 -10.77 13.37 16.12
CA MET A 7 -9.56 13.30 15.31
C MET A 7 -9.19 14.72 14.86
N PRO A 8 -7.91 15.12 14.91
CA PRO A 8 -7.49 16.43 14.42
C PRO A 8 -7.93 16.59 12.97
N ARG A 9 -8.45 17.77 12.59
CA ARG A 9 -8.91 18.07 11.23
C ARG A 9 -7.86 17.73 10.16
N SER A 10 -6.57 17.84 10.47
CA SER A 10 -5.46 17.45 9.60
C SER A 10 -5.40 15.94 9.33
N VAL A 11 -5.72 15.10 10.32
CA VAL A 11 -5.81 13.64 10.17
C VAL A 11 -7.03 13.28 9.33
N TYR A 12 -8.16 13.95 9.53
CA TYR A 12 -9.39 13.72 8.74
C TYR A 12 -9.23 14.14 7.26
N VAL A 13 -8.59 15.30 6.99
CA VAL A 13 -8.31 15.77 5.63
C VAL A 13 -7.26 14.88 4.93
N GLN A 14 -6.25 14.39 5.66
CA GLN A 14 -5.31 13.40 5.13
C GLN A 14 -5.98 12.05 4.88
N GLN A 15 -6.89 11.59 5.74
CA GLN A 15 -7.65 10.36 5.53
C GLN A 15 -8.60 10.47 4.33
N GLY A 16 -9.26 11.61 4.13
CA GLY A 16 -10.09 11.87 2.94
C GLY A 16 -9.29 11.78 1.65
N ASN A 17 -8.13 12.46 1.58
CA ASN A 17 -7.25 12.41 0.41
C ASN A 17 -6.64 11.01 0.20
N LEU A 18 -6.35 10.28 1.28
CA LEU A 18 -5.84 8.92 1.21
C LEU A 18 -6.89 7.96 0.62
N LEU A 19 -8.14 8.01 1.08
CA LEU A 19 -9.19 7.14 0.57
C LEU A 19 -9.43 7.39 -0.93
N ASP A 20 -9.48 8.65 -1.35
CA ASP A 20 -9.62 9.03 -2.76
C ASP A 20 -8.42 8.56 -3.60
N ALA A 21 -7.21 8.63 -3.06
CA ALA A 21 -6.01 8.10 -3.69
C ALA A 21 -6.10 6.57 -3.87
N LEU A 22 -6.46 5.85 -2.81
CA LEU A 22 -6.55 4.39 -2.82
C LEU A 22 -7.67 3.89 -3.74
N LEU A 23 -8.84 4.52 -3.73
CA LEU A 23 -9.93 4.19 -4.66
C LEU A 23 -9.53 4.40 -6.11
N PHE A 24 -8.86 5.53 -6.40
CA PHE A 24 -8.38 5.82 -7.75
C PHE A 24 -7.34 4.79 -8.21
N LEU A 25 -6.36 4.47 -7.36
CA LEU A 25 -5.35 3.46 -7.66
C LEU A 25 -6.01 2.11 -7.89
N SER A 26 -6.87 1.69 -6.96
CA SER A 26 -7.50 0.36 -7.01
C SER A 26 -8.35 0.18 -8.27
N ARG A 27 -9.18 1.18 -8.61
CA ARG A 27 -9.99 1.17 -9.83
C ARG A 27 -9.15 1.23 -11.10
N THR A 28 -8.02 1.92 -11.08
CA THR A 28 -7.12 2.02 -12.24
C THR A 28 -6.40 0.69 -12.47
N LEU A 29 -5.82 0.11 -11.43
CA LEU A 29 -5.18 -1.21 -11.49
C LEU A 29 -6.17 -2.31 -11.87
N ALA A 30 -7.38 -2.30 -11.31
CA ALA A 30 -8.45 -3.25 -11.66
C ALA A 30 -8.86 -3.15 -13.15
N ARG A 31 -9.04 -1.93 -13.69
CA ARG A 31 -9.33 -1.72 -15.13
C ARG A 31 -8.22 -2.25 -16.03
N MET A 32 -6.97 -2.18 -15.57
CA MET A 32 -5.82 -2.74 -16.28
C MET A 32 -5.68 -4.26 -16.09
N LYS A 33 -6.56 -4.90 -15.31
CA LYS A 33 -6.47 -6.31 -14.92
C LYS A 33 -5.15 -6.61 -14.21
N ILE A 34 -4.74 -5.73 -13.31
CA ILE A 34 -3.57 -5.90 -12.45
C ILE A 34 -4.07 -6.24 -11.05
N HIS A 35 -3.79 -7.47 -10.62
CA HIS A 35 -4.03 -7.92 -9.26
C HIS A 35 -3.10 -7.16 -8.31
N HIS A 36 -3.69 -6.55 -7.29
CA HIS A 36 -2.96 -5.75 -6.33
C HIS A 36 -3.65 -5.81 -4.96
N VAL A 37 -2.88 -5.52 -3.92
CA VAL A 37 -3.35 -5.44 -2.53
C VAL A 37 -2.66 -4.27 -1.84
N VAL A 38 -3.43 -3.43 -1.16
CA VAL A 38 -2.88 -2.36 -0.32
C VAL A 38 -2.33 -2.97 0.96
N THR A 39 -1.13 -2.56 1.36
CA THR A 39 -0.46 -3.04 2.57
C THR A 39 0.09 -1.88 3.40
N GLY A 40 0.79 -2.22 4.49
CA GLY A 40 1.55 -1.29 5.30
C GLY A 40 0.67 -0.23 5.98
N GLY A 41 1.15 1.01 5.95
CA GLY A 41 0.53 2.08 6.70
C GLY A 41 -0.88 2.44 6.20
N ALA A 42 -1.02 2.54 4.88
CA ALA A 42 -2.28 2.88 4.22
C ALA A 42 -3.36 1.83 4.48
N ALA A 43 -3.00 0.54 4.45
CA ALA A 43 -3.91 -0.55 4.79
C ALA A 43 -4.43 -0.46 6.24
N LEU A 44 -3.54 -0.18 7.20
CA LEU A 44 -3.94 -0.01 8.61
C LEU A 44 -4.90 1.18 8.80
N ALA A 45 -4.74 2.24 8.01
CA ALA A 45 -5.64 3.39 8.06
C ALA A 45 -7.08 3.02 7.65
N LEU A 46 -7.26 2.07 6.71
CA LEU A 46 -8.58 1.54 6.33
C LEU A 46 -9.25 0.78 7.49
N TYR A 47 -8.47 0.18 8.39
CA TYR A 47 -8.97 -0.43 9.62
C TYR A 47 -9.18 0.57 10.78
N GLY A 48 -9.09 1.88 10.51
CA GLY A 48 -9.30 2.93 11.51
C GLY A 48 -8.07 3.27 12.37
N TYR A 49 -6.89 2.72 12.07
CA TYR A 49 -5.67 3.08 12.78
C TYR A 49 -5.17 4.46 12.34
N SER A 50 -5.10 5.38 13.31
CA SER A 50 -4.64 6.75 13.07
C SER A 50 -3.12 6.82 13.03
N GLN A 51 -2.56 7.07 11.84
CA GLN A 51 -1.14 7.37 11.66
C GLN A 51 -0.96 8.29 10.45
N ARG A 52 0.10 9.11 10.47
CA ARG A 52 0.43 9.96 9.33
C ARG A 52 0.96 9.08 8.20
N ILE A 53 0.18 8.96 7.13
CA ILE A 53 0.58 8.22 5.93
C ILE A 53 1.30 9.17 4.98
N GLN A 54 2.50 8.77 4.56
CA GLN A 54 3.28 9.47 3.54
C GLN A 54 3.46 8.61 2.28
N MET A 55 3.31 7.30 2.42
CA MET A 55 3.55 6.31 1.38
C MET A 55 2.41 5.29 1.36
N ILE A 56 1.98 4.92 0.17
CA ILE A 56 1.05 3.84 -0.10
C ILE A 56 1.87 2.65 -0.57
N ASP A 57 1.84 1.57 0.20
CA ASP A 57 2.48 0.31 -0.17
C ASP A 57 1.48 -0.58 -0.91
N LEU A 58 1.86 -1.06 -2.09
CA LEU A 58 1.05 -1.97 -2.89
C LEU A 58 1.82 -3.27 -3.11
N LEU A 59 1.15 -4.40 -2.86
CA LEU A 59 1.61 -5.71 -3.31
C LEU A 59 1.05 -5.98 -4.69
N VAL A 60 1.92 -6.40 -5.61
CA VAL A 60 1.55 -6.78 -6.98
C VAL A 60 2.27 -8.07 -7.38
N THR A 61 1.75 -8.75 -8.39
CA THR A 61 2.49 -9.87 -9.02
C THR A 61 3.61 -9.35 -9.90
N SER A 62 4.61 -10.18 -10.21
CA SER A 62 5.71 -9.84 -11.13
C SER A 62 5.20 -9.36 -12.49
N ARG A 63 4.22 -10.07 -13.06
CA ARG A 63 3.50 -9.65 -14.28
C ARG A 63 2.75 -8.32 -14.12
N GLY A 64 2.21 -8.07 -12.92
CA GLY A 64 1.54 -6.82 -12.60
C GLY A 64 2.52 -5.64 -12.58
N LEU A 65 3.70 -5.84 -11.99
CA LEU A 65 4.76 -4.85 -11.90
C LEU A 65 5.26 -4.43 -13.30
N GLU A 66 5.56 -5.39 -14.17
CA GLU A 66 5.99 -5.11 -15.55
C GLU A 66 4.96 -4.25 -16.29
N ARG A 67 3.67 -4.63 -16.23
CA ARG A 67 2.59 -3.86 -16.86
C ARG A 67 2.41 -2.47 -16.24
N ILE A 68 2.63 -2.34 -14.94
CA ILE A 68 2.60 -1.03 -14.26
C ILE A 68 3.73 -0.15 -14.81
N GLN A 69 4.95 -0.66 -14.89
CA GLN A 69 6.09 0.10 -15.39
C GLN A 69 5.88 0.56 -16.84
N GLU A 70 5.29 -0.29 -17.69
CA GLU A 70 4.97 0.04 -19.08
C GLU A 70 3.86 1.10 -19.22
N ILE A 71 2.84 1.05 -18.36
CA ILE A 71 1.60 1.83 -18.54
C ILE A 71 1.58 3.11 -17.70
N LEU A 72 2.09 3.07 -16.46
CA LEU A 72 1.94 4.18 -15.51
C LEU A 72 2.84 5.39 -15.81
N LEU A 73 3.88 5.24 -16.64
CA LEU A 73 4.61 6.39 -17.20
C LEU A 73 3.69 7.34 -17.98
N ASN A 74 2.55 6.86 -18.47
CA ASN A 74 1.61 7.66 -19.27
C ASN A 74 0.41 8.21 -18.46
N GLN A 75 0.30 7.88 -17.17
CA GLN A 75 -0.90 8.16 -16.37
C GLN A 75 -0.66 9.01 -15.12
N ARG A 76 0.23 10.00 -15.22
CA ARG A 76 0.46 11.03 -14.18
C ARG A 76 1.13 10.51 -12.89
N LEU A 77 1.67 9.30 -12.93
CA LEU A 77 2.62 8.85 -11.93
C LEU A 77 4.03 9.13 -12.45
N THR A 78 4.81 9.86 -11.67
CA THR A 78 6.21 10.09 -11.99
C THR A 78 7.03 9.00 -11.33
N LEU A 79 7.82 8.26 -12.11
CA LEU A 79 8.81 7.36 -11.55
C LEU A 79 9.86 8.20 -10.81
N VAL A 80 9.96 8.03 -9.50
CA VAL A 80 10.94 8.73 -8.66
C VAL A 80 12.26 8.00 -8.70
N ASP A 81 12.19 6.68 -8.67
CA ASP A 81 13.34 5.79 -8.66
C ASP A 81 12.93 4.45 -9.29
N ALA A 82 13.63 4.09 -10.37
CA ALA A 82 13.41 2.85 -11.12
C ALA A 82 13.81 1.61 -10.32
N ASP A 83 14.87 1.71 -9.52
CA ASP A 83 15.45 0.58 -8.80
C ASP A 83 14.59 0.21 -7.57
N SER A 84 13.85 1.17 -7.01
CA SER A 84 13.01 0.96 -5.83
C SER A 84 11.51 0.83 -6.12
N ASN A 85 11.11 0.79 -7.40
CA ASN A 85 9.71 0.75 -7.84
C ASN A 85 8.85 1.82 -7.14
N LEU A 86 9.41 3.02 -7.00
CA LEU A 86 8.81 4.12 -6.28
C LEU A 86 8.26 5.14 -7.26
N PHE A 87 6.97 5.41 -7.12
CA PHE A 87 6.22 6.36 -7.94
C PHE A 87 5.71 7.50 -7.09
N TRP A 88 5.54 8.66 -7.71
CA TRP A 88 4.92 9.83 -7.09
C TRP A 88 3.61 10.14 -7.80
N ASP A 89 2.51 10.16 -7.06
CA ASP A 89 1.23 10.64 -7.57
C ASP A 89 1.17 12.16 -7.42
N ILE A 90 1.30 12.87 -8.55
CA ILE A 90 1.27 14.34 -8.60
C ILE A 90 -0.06 14.94 -8.15
N ARG A 91 -1.17 14.17 -8.18
CA ARG A 91 -2.50 14.67 -7.80
C ARG A 91 -2.68 14.66 -6.29
N THR A 92 -2.31 13.56 -5.65
CA THR A 92 -2.60 13.32 -4.24
C THR A 92 -1.42 13.67 -3.35
N GLY A 93 -0.20 13.72 -3.91
CA GLY A 93 1.04 13.95 -3.20
C GLY A 93 1.52 12.75 -2.38
N TYR A 94 0.99 11.55 -2.68
CA TYR A 94 1.46 10.31 -2.07
C TYR A 94 2.55 9.66 -2.91
N SER A 95 3.59 9.18 -2.22
CA SER A 95 4.50 8.19 -2.80
C SER A 95 3.82 6.83 -2.84
N ILE A 96 3.92 6.13 -3.96
CA ILE A 96 3.40 4.79 -4.14
C ILE A 96 4.59 3.87 -4.32
N LYS A 97 4.74 2.91 -3.41
CA LYS A 97 5.80 1.91 -3.48
C LYS A 97 5.20 0.57 -3.86
N LEU A 98 5.72 -0.03 -4.91
CA LEU A 98 5.31 -1.37 -5.34
C LEU A 98 6.26 -2.40 -4.75
N HIS A 99 5.69 -3.45 -4.21
CA HIS A 99 6.41 -4.62 -3.72
C HIS A 99 5.88 -5.85 -4.45
N LEU A 100 6.79 -6.77 -4.76
CA LEU A 100 6.39 -8.06 -5.30
C LEU A 100 5.76 -8.91 -4.20
N ALA A 101 4.59 -9.47 -4.47
CA ALA A 101 3.89 -10.34 -3.53
C ALA A 101 4.74 -11.56 -3.14
N GLU A 102 5.53 -12.05 -4.09
CA GLU A 102 6.50 -13.15 -3.95
C GLU A 102 7.58 -12.85 -2.92
N GLU A 103 8.00 -11.58 -2.80
CA GLU A 103 9.01 -11.12 -1.84
C GLU A 103 8.42 -10.77 -0.46
N PHE A 104 7.11 -10.52 -0.42
CA PHE A 104 6.44 -10.00 0.78
C PHE A 104 5.99 -11.08 1.76
N SER A 105 5.96 -12.33 1.30
CA SER A 105 5.60 -13.45 2.13
C SER A 105 6.85 -13.99 2.84
N ASN A 106 6.73 -14.28 4.14
CA ASN A 106 7.61 -15.30 4.75
C ASN A 106 7.26 -16.73 4.22
N TYR A 107 6.52 -16.82 3.11
CA TYR A 107 5.89 -18.00 2.52
C TYR A 107 5.86 -17.82 0.99
N PRO A 108 7.01 -17.96 0.30
CA PRO A 108 7.22 -17.60 -1.13
C PRO A 108 6.33 -18.34 -2.16
N HIS A 109 5.33 -19.09 -1.68
CA HIS A 109 4.41 -19.88 -2.47
C HIS A 109 2.96 -19.36 -2.41
N LEU A 110 2.66 -18.38 -1.55
CA LEU A 110 1.30 -17.83 -1.43
C LEU A 110 1.05 -16.81 -2.54
N SER A 111 0.16 -17.17 -3.45
CA SER A 111 -0.43 -16.24 -4.41
C SER A 111 -1.26 -15.17 -3.68
N LEU A 112 -1.49 -14.01 -4.31
CA LEU A 112 -2.32 -12.94 -3.72
C LEU A 112 -3.71 -13.48 -3.29
N ASP A 113 -4.27 -14.43 -4.03
CA ASP A 113 -5.57 -15.04 -3.72
C ASP A 113 -5.53 -15.89 -2.44
N GLU A 114 -4.38 -16.46 -2.10
CA GLU A 114 -4.17 -17.29 -0.90
C GLU A 114 -3.77 -16.46 0.34
N MET A 115 -3.46 -15.17 0.18
CA MET A 115 -3.15 -14.27 1.31
C MET A 115 -4.42 -13.86 2.10
N GLY A 116 -5.59 -14.36 1.72
CA GLY A 116 -6.86 -14.07 2.39
C GLY A 116 -7.28 -12.62 2.24
N VAL A 117 -7.12 -12.05 1.04
CA VAL A 117 -7.41 -10.63 0.75
C VAL A 117 -8.81 -10.25 1.22
N VAL A 118 -8.88 -9.17 1.99
CA VAL A 118 -10.12 -8.56 2.46
C VAL A 118 -10.36 -7.32 1.63
N THR A 119 -11.61 -7.05 1.26
CA THR A 119 -11.97 -5.79 0.58
C THR A 119 -12.63 -4.86 1.58
N LEU A 120 -12.01 -3.70 1.82
CA LEU A 120 -12.57 -2.62 2.63
C LEU A 120 -12.84 -1.43 1.71
N ASP A 121 -14.08 -0.94 1.65
CA ASP A 121 -14.46 0.20 0.82
C ASP A 121 -13.98 0.08 -0.65
N GLU A 122 -14.21 -1.09 -1.27
CA GLU A 122 -13.74 -1.45 -2.63
C GLU A 122 -12.21 -1.58 -2.81
N ILE A 123 -11.44 -1.44 -1.74
CA ILE A 123 -9.98 -1.49 -1.77
C ILE A 123 -9.51 -2.87 -1.28
N PRO A 124 -8.83 -3.68 -2.13
CA PRO A 124 -8.25 -4.93 -1.70
C PRO A 124 -7.09 -4.67 -0.74
N THR A 125 -7.13 -5.27 0.44
CA THR A 125 -6.15 -5.09 1.51
C THR A 125 -5.85 -6.42 2.19
N LEU A 126 -4.72 -6.50 2.90
CA LEU A 126 -4.41 -7.66 3.71
C LEU A 126 -5.32 -7.72 4.96
N PRO A 127 -5.60 -8.92 5.49
CA PRO A 127 -6.17 -9.10 6.82
C PRO A 127 -5.39 -8.32 7.88
N LEU A 128 -6.12 -7.70 8.81
CA LEU A 128 -5.52 -6.94 9.91
C LEU A 128 -4.46 -7.75 10.68
N GLU A 129 -4.70 -9.04 10.90
CA GLU A 129 -3.76 -9.94 11.58
C GLU A 129 -2.41 -10.04 10.87
N LEU A 130 -2.40 -10.07 9.53
CA LEU A 130 -1.17 -10.12 8.74
C LEU A 130 -0.44 -8.78 8.75
N LEU A 131 -1.18 -7.67 8.66
CA LEU A 131 -0.62 -6.31 8.75
C LEU A 131 0.05 -6.07 10.10
N LEU A 132 -0.57 -6.52 11.19
CA LEU A 132 0.01 -6.39 12.53
C LEU A 132 1.26 -7.26 12.70
N LYS A 133 1.28 -8.49 12.17
CA LYS A 133 2.47 -9.35 12.19
C LYS A 133 3.65 -8.75 11.42
N GLN A 134 3.40 -8.03 10.32
CA GLN A 134 4.44 -7.36 9.53
C GLN A 134 5.14 -6.25 10.30
N ARG A 135 4.44 -5.54 11.21
CA ARG A 135 5.07 -4.54 12.09
C ARG A 135 6.06 -5.13 13.10
N VAL A 136 6.01 -6.44 13.35
CA VAL A 136 6.81 -7.11 14.39
C VAL A 136 8.13 -7.66 13.86
N LYS A 137 8.53 -7.43 12.60
CA LYS A 137 9.91 -7.76 12.21
C LYS A 137 10.88 -6.92 13.06
N PRO A 138 11.70 -7.52 13.93
CA PRO A 138 12.70 -6.77 14.66
C PRO A 138 13.61 -6.11 13.63
N LYS A 139 13.89 -4.82 13.82
CA LYS A 139 15.07 -4.20 13.21
C LYS A 139 16.25 -5.10 13.59
N VAL A 140 16.68 -5.96 12.67
CA VAL A 140 17.96 -6.64 12.81
C VAL A 140 18.98 -5.51 12.71
N CYS A 141 19.43 -5.03 13.86
CA CYS A 141 20.65 -4.23 13.92
C CYS A 141 21.75 -5.13 13.37
N SER A 142 22.06 -4.98 12.09
CA SER A 142 23.33 -5.45 11.56
C SER A 142 24.42 -4.76 12.40
N PRO A 143 25.33 -5.52 13.04
CA PRO A 143 26.43 -4.92 13.76
C PRO A 143 27.28 -4.17 12.73
N THR A 144 27.44 -2.87 12.94
CA THR A 144 28.43 -2.05 12.26
C THR A 144 29.77 -2.76 12.41
N ALA A 145 30.32 -3.27 11.31
CA ALA A 145 31.68 -3.77 11.29
C ALA A 145 32.61 -2.59 11.61
N ALA A 146 33.40 -2.78 12.67
CA ALA A 146 34.40 -1.84 13.16
C ALA A 146 35.62 -1.77 12.25
#